data_AF-A0A7W0ZTP1-F1
#
_entry.id   AF-A0A7W0ZTP1-F1
#
_cell.length_a   1.000
_cell.length_b   1.000
_cell.length_c   1.000
_cell.angle_alpha   90.00
_cell.angle_beta   90.00
_cell.angle_gamma   90.00
#
_symmetry.space_group_name_H-M   'P 1'
#
loop_
_entity.id
_entity.type
_entity.pdbx_description
1 polymer ?
#
loop_
_entity_poly.entity_id
_entity_poly.type
_entity_poly.pdbx_seq_one_letter_code
_entity_poly.pdbx_strand_id
1 'polypeptide(L)'
;MDTLSRLTALHVLVLIGVLEVAINRVAVPMLRPLKGSPPAWHTVLDYTGLFLFYFTGVLAAFVIAQRCIKMFMGRYGEDRGARDLIAHGLAAIVTLLAAVPLVIAAPGELTLVLEVAFAVAVIALAASAIGRDRDLGIQIGLPIIAVPLLLHTANVIGARFVWPESTFDGPGLLIARSGVVALCLAALLSPYCFAPRPFAAAVTRPGPVVAAMAIASVGAVLARFYYPSVAKGASLAIGVEMSQGQADPRLALYLLAIATLAWTLASSVFSASPARRRVATGLALLLLGGYGFRWPHHYLLPLLGLMLIADAVRRVRDEELSALPIASETPPILDATWGTYIMSASQALKGMLADVHSLTTRGDGDLMSSVIVGEANGTTVRLRIERIEGSVLALDVVIGREIDELRGAALTLWAIPARQLGANPPGPPAAPLFKTGDPAFDERFRTRGSSVAFTRLFDDELKNRAVTTLDGWLAYWENESLRYRVYPGRGAPLDHPLPLSDLAIGRSAMQVDRLVAVIQLLVEIAARAVQAPVVTEPSELEVS
;
A
#
# COMPACT_ATOMS: atom_id res chain seq x y z
N MET A 1 -1.60 24.63 -6.32
CA MET A 1 -1.06 24.65 -4.94
C MET A 1 -1.29 23.35 -4.17
N ASP A 2 -2.16 22.43 -4.62
CA ASP A 2 -2.43 21.13 -3.97
C ASP A 2 -1.32 20.05 -4.04
N THR A 3 -0.28 20.24 -4.84
CA THR A 3 0.81 19.25 -4.95
C THR A 3 1.81 19.31 -3.79
N LEU A 4 2.00 20.50 -3.18
CA LEU A 4 2.92 20.67 -2.05
C LEU A 4 2.35 20.11 -0.74
N SER A 5 1.01 20.13 -0.56
CA SER A 5 0.36 19.57 0.64
C SER A 5 0.44 18.04 0.74
N ARG A 6 0.87 17.36 -0.34
CA ARG A 6 1.01 15.89 -0.39
C ARG A 6 2.45 15.39 -0.18
N LEU A 7 3.42 16.29 0.00
CA LEU A 7 4.81 15.91 0.28
C LEU A 7 4.91 15.28 1.67
N THR A 8 5.32 14.01 1.70
CA THR A 8 5.59 13.30 2.96
C THR A 8 7.10 13.25 3.24
N ALA A 9 7.47 13.02 4.50
CA ALA A 9 8.87 12.84 4.90
C ALA A 9 9.61 11.76 4.07
N LEU A 10 8.89 10.75 3.57
CA LEU A 10 9.46 9.72 2.70
C LEU A 10 9.85 10.27 1.32
N HIS A 11 9.02 11.13 0.72
CA HIS A 11 9.35 11.74 -0.57
C HIS A 11 10.56 12.67 -0.44
N VAL A 12 10.61 13.44 0.64
CA VAL A 12 11.75 14.30 0.98
C VAL A 12 13.00 13.45 1.17
N LEU A 13 12.92 12.35 1.92
CA LEU A 13 14.04 11.43 2.13
C LEU A 13 14.56 10.81 0.83
N VAL A 14 13.68 10.36 -0.07
CA VAL A 14 14.10 9.81 -1.37
C VAL A 14 14.80 10.89 -2.21
N LEU A 15 14.24 12.11 -2.26
CA LEU A 15 14.85 13.21 -3.00
C LEU A 15 16.25 13.55 -2.47
N ILE A 16 16.39 13.71 -1.15
CA ILE A 16 17.68 14.03 -0.53
C ILE A 16 18.66 12.87 -0.71
N GLY A 17 18.21 11.61 -0.59
CA GLY A 17 19.06 10.45 -0.81
C GLY A 17 19.57 10.37 -2.25
N VAL A 18 18.75 10.71 -3.25
CA VAL A 18 19.20 10.82 -4.65
C VAL A 18 20.26 11.92 -4.80
N LEU A 19 20.04 13.09 -4.20
CA LEU A 19 21.00 14.20 -4.23
C LEU A 19 22.31 13.86 -3.50
N GLU A 20 22.23 13.14 -2.38
CA GLU A 20 23.40 12.64 -1.64
C GLU A 20 24.23 11.71 -2.52
N VAL A 21 23.61 10.71 -3.15
CA VAL A 21 24.33 9.81 -4.07
C VAL A 21 24.96 10.60 -5.23
N ALA A 22 24.20 11.47 -5.88
CA ALA A 22 24.66 12.21 -7.05
C ALA A 22 25.80 13.18 -6.71
N ILE A 23 25.68 13.93 -5.61
CA ILE A 23 26.63 14.99 -5.24
C ILE A 23 27.78 14.41 -4.40
N ASN A 24 27.46 13.86 -3.23
CA ASN A 24 28.44 13.44 -2.24
C ASN A 24 29.22 12.21 -2.68
N ARG A 25 28.53 11.17 -3.20
CA ARG A 25 29.22 9.92 -3.57
C ARG A 25 29.83 9.97 -4.96
N VAL A 26 29.16 10.59 -5.94
CA VAL A 26 29.61 10.57 -7.34
C VAL A 26 30.35 11.85 -7.73
N ALA A 27 29.69 13.00 -7.72
CA ALA A 27 30.28 14.23 -8.28
C ALA A 27 31.52 14.69 -7.51
N VAL A 28 31.47 14.76 -6.18
CA VAL A 28 32.59 15.25 -5.35
C VAL A 28 33.87 14.41 -5.55
N PRO A 29 33.85 13.06 -5.48
CA PRO A 29 35.05 12.25 -5.69
C PRO A 29 35.49 12.15 -7.16
N MET A 30 34.57 12.28 -8.12
CA MET A 30 34.92 12.26 -9.55
C MET A 30 35.52 13.58 -10.04
N LEU A 31 35.09 14.71 -9.47
CA LEU A 31 35.54 16.06 -9.85
C LEU A 31 36.68 16.58 -8.97
N ARG A 32 37.20 15.76 -8.04
CA ARG A 32 38.31 16.14 -7.16
C ARG A 32 39.55 16.49 -8.00
N PRO A 33 40.15 17.69 -7.84
CA PRO A 33 41.36 18.08 -8.56
C PRO A 33 42.52 17.13 -8.27
N LEU A 34 43.28 16.78 -9.30
CA LEU A 34 44.42 15.85 -9.18
C LEU A 34 45.64 16.48 -8.48
N LYS A 35 45.79 17.81 -8.53
CA LYS A 35 46.89 18.56 -7.93
C LYS A 35 46.40 19.94 -7.48
N GLY A 36 47.02 20.47 -6.43
CA GLY A 36 46.74 21.81 -5.89
C GLY A 36 45.54 21.84 -4.92
N SER A 37 45.27 23.03 -4.39
CA SER A 37 44.12 23.27 -3.52
C SER A 37 42.82 23.25 -4.33
N PRO A 38 41.73 22.66 -3.78
CA PRO A 38 40.46 22.62 -4.49
C PRO A 38 39.91 24.03 -4.75
N PRO A 39 39.33 24.28 -5.94
CA PRO A 39 38.71 25.57 -6.24
C PRO A 39 37.45 25.77 -5.39
N ALA A 40 37.08 27.03 -5.14
CA ALA A 40 35.97 27.39 -4.24
C ALA A 40 34.64 26.67 -4.59
N TRP A 41 34.33 26.48 -5.87
CA TRP A 41 33.11 25.77 -6.28
C TRP A 41 33.12 24.29 -5.86
N HIS A 42 34.28 23.63 -5.87
CA HIS A 42 34.42 22.23 -5.44
C HIS A 42 34.26 22.14 -3.93
N THR A 43 34.83 23.09 -3.18
CA THR A 43 34.62 23.21 -1.73
C THR A 43 33.14 23.41 -1.36
N VAL A 44 32.40 24.27 -2.08
CA VAL A 44 30.95 24.44 -1.86
C VAL A 44 30.20 23.13 -2.16
N LEU A 45 30.57 22.44 -3.23
CA LEU A 45 29.98 21.15 -3.60
C LEU A 45 30.25 20.08 -2.53
N ASP A 46 31.47 20.04 -1.97
CA ASP A 46 31.89 19.13 -0.89
C ASP A 46 31.08 19.38 0.39
N TYR A 47 30.96 20.64 0.83
CA TYR A 47 30.12 20.97 1.98
C TYR A 47 28.64 20.67 1.76
N THR A 48 28.13 20.90 0.54
CA THR A 48 26.75 20.53 0.17
C THR A 48 26.56 19.02 0.22
N GLY A 49 27.53 18.26 -0.30
CA GLY A 49 27.54 16.80 -0.24
C GLY A 49 27.55 16.29 1.20
N LEU A 50 28.41 16.86 2.04
CA LEU A 50 28.50 16.51 3.46
C LEU A 50 27.21 16.84 4.22
N PHE A 51 26.58 17.99 3.95
CA PHE A 51 25.28 18.32 4.51
C PHE A 51 24.22 17.29 4.11
N LEU A 52 24.11 16.97 2.82
CA LEU A 52 23.15 15.98 2.30
C LEU A 52 23.38 14.59 2.92
N PHE A 53 24.64 14.22 3.11
CA PHE A 53 25.04 12.98 3.78
C PHE A 53 24.48 12.88 5.21
N TYR A 54 24.76 13.88 6.05
CA TYR A 54 24.28 13.88 7.43
C TYR A 54 22.76 14.02 7.49
N PHE A 55 22.19 14.87 6.64
CA PHE A 55 20.76 15.10 6.61
C PHE A 55 19.98 13.85 6.19
N THR A 56 20.47 13.10 5.21
CA THR A 56 19.90 11.79 4.83
C THR A 56 19.91 10.81 5.99
N GLY A 57 21.04 10.71 6.71
CA GLY A 57 21.17 9.82 7.87
C GLY A 57 20.23 10.17 9.00
N VAL A 58 20.20 11.44 9.41
CA VAL A 58 19.33 11.93 10.49
C VAL A 58 17.85 11.78 10.13
N LEU A 59 17.47 12.15 8.90
CA LEU A 59 16.08 12.04 8.44
C LEU A 59 15.64 10.56 8.37
N ALA A 60 16.47 9.67 7.85
CA ALA A 60 16.18 8.23 7.83
C ALA A 60 15.98 7.68 9.25
N ALA A 61 16.88 8.03 10.19
CA ALA A 61 16.78 7.62 11.59
C ALA A 61 15.48 8.12 12.24
N PHE A 62 15.11 9.38 12.01
CA PHE A 62 13.88 9.96 12.55
C PHE A 62 12.63 9.28 11.98
N VAL A 63 12.60 8.98 10.68
CA VAL A 63 11.48 8.29 10.03
C VAL A 63 11.32 6.86 10.56
N ILE A 64 12.42 6.13 10.78
CA ILE A 64 12.37 4.79 11.39
C ILE A 64 11.90 4.89 12.84
N ALA A 65 12.46 5.80 13.64
CA ALA A 65 12.07 6.00 15.03
C ALA A 65 10.58 6.32 15.17
N GLN A 66 10.06 7.25 14.35
CA GLN A 66 8.63 7.59 14.33
C GLN A 66 7.76 6.36 14.01
N ARG A 67 8.20 5.51 13.08
CA ARG A 67 7.48 4.28 12.70
C ARG A 67 7.48 3.26 13.84
N CYS A 68 8.63 3.04 14.48
CA CYS A 68 8.74 2.13 15.62
C CYS A 68 7.89 2.63 16.80
N ILE A 69 7.92 3.93 17.13
CA ILE A 69 7.08 4.53 18.19
C ILE A 69 5.60 4.32 17.91
N LYS A 70 5.14 4.59 16.69
CA LYS A 70 3.73 4.37 16.30
C LYS A 70 3.34 2.89 16.43
N MET A 71 4.26 1.96 16.17
CA MET A 71 4.04 0.54 16.34
C MET A 71 3.90 0.18 17.84
N PHE A 72 4.82 0.66 18.69
CA PHE A 72 4.76 0.42 20.13
C PHE A 72 3.56 1.06 20.83
N MET A 73 3.09 2.22 20.36
CA MET A 73 1.90 2.90 20.89
C MET A 73 0.57 2.26 20.45
N GLY A 74 0.59 1.11 19.75
CA GLY A 74 -0.63 0.45 19.27
C GLY A 74 -1.41 1.24 18.21
N ARG A 75 -0.83 2.33 17.67
CA ARG A 75 -1.48 3.21 16.68
C ARG A 75 -1.46 2.62 15.27
N TYR A 76 -0.66 1.59 15.04
CA TYR A 76 -0.83 0.69 13.90
C TYR A 76 -1.73 -0.46 14.37
N GLY A 77 -2.99 -0.47 13.91
CA GLY A 77 -4.09 -1.30 14.42
C GLY A 77 -3.75 -2.75 14.80
N GLU A 78 -4.59 -3.30 15.70
CA GLU A 78 -4.40 -4.53 16.49
C GLU A 78 -4.07 -5.83 15.72
N ASP A 79 -4.11 -5.85 14.39
CA ASP A 79 -3.75 -7.01 13.55
C ASP A 79 -2.22 -7.26 13.44
N ARG A 80 -1.38 -6.59 14.24
CA ARG A 80 0.08 -6.80 14.24
C ARG A 80 0.48 -7.86 15.26
N GLY A 81 1.10 -8.93 14.77
CA GLY A 81 1.53 -10.05 15.61
C GLY A 81 2.90 -9.78 16.25
N ALA A 82 3.27 -10.62 17.21
CA ALA A 82 4.55 -10.53 17.93
C ALA A 82 5.78 -10.44 16.99
N ARG A 83 5.72 -11.09 15.81
CA ARG A 83 6.80 -11.03 14.80
C ARG A 83 7.07 -9.62 14.30
N ASP A 84 6.03 -8.80 14.11
CA ASP A 84 6.22 -7.42 13.64
C ASP A 84 6.83 -6.56 14.74
N LEU A 85 6.39 -6.79 15.99
CA LEU A 85 6.89 -6.07 17.15
C LEU A 85 8.39 -6.36 17.36
N ILE A 86 8.79 -7.61 17.23
CA ILE A 86 10.21 -8.01 17.26
C ILE A 86 10.99 -7.35 16.12
N ALA A 87 10.49 -7.41 14.88
CA ALA A 87 11.18 -6.84 13.73
C ALA A 87 11.36 -5.31 13.84
N HIS A 88 10.34 -4.59 14.30
CA HIS A 88 10.43 -3.14 14.54
C HIS A 88 11.30 -2.79 15.74
N GLY A 89 11.29 -3.62 16.80
CA GLY A 89 12.20 -3.47 17.94
C GLY A 89 13.66 -3.62 17.53
N LEU A 90 13.98 -4.65 16.74
CA LEU A 90 15.32 -4.83 16.18
C LEU A 90 15.71 -3.69 15.24
N ALA A 91 14.78 -3.21 14.40
CA ALA A 91 15.03 -2.05 13.56
C ALA A 91 15.29 -0.77 14.38
N ALA A 92 14.62 -0.59 15.52
CA ALA A 92 14.89 0.51 16.44
C ALA A 92 16.29 0.40 17.06
N ILE A 93 16.72 -0.80 17.46
CA ILE A 93 18.08 -1.04 17.97
C ILE A 93 19.12 -0.67 16.92
N VAL A 94 18.98 -1.17 15.69
CA VAL A 94 19.88 -0.83 14.57
C VAL A 94 19.90 0.67 14.33
N THR A 95 18.74 1.32 14.40
CA THR A 95 18.63 2.78 14.22
C THR A 95 19.41 3.55 15.28
N LEU A 96 19.33 3.12 16.55
CA LEU A 96 20.10 3.72 17.64
C LEU A 96 21.61 3.53 17.43
N LEU A 97 22.05 2.32 17.09
CA LEU A 97 23.46 2.02 16.83
C LEU A 97 24.00 2.82 15.64
N ALA A 98 23.24 2.90 14.54
CA ALA A 98 23.61 3.67 13.36
C ALA A 98 23.53 5.19 13.58
N ALA A 99 22.80 5.68 14.58
CA ALA A 99 22.77 7.10 14.89
C ALA A 99 24.05 7.60 15.58
N VAL A 100 24.79 6.72 16.28
CA VAL A 100 26.00 7.12 17.02
C VAL A 100 27.07 7.74 16.11
N PRO A 101 27.47 7.12 14.97
CA PRO A 101 28.46 7.72 14.07
C PRO A 101 27.99 9.00 13.36
N LEU A 102 26.71 9.38 13.45
CA LEU A 102 26.21 10.66 12.94
C LEU A 102 26.54 11.83 13.88
N VAL A 103 26.84 11.55 15.15
CA VAL A 103 27.06 12.56 16.19
C VAL A 103 28.51 12.56 16.68
N ILE A 104 29.10 11.37 16.83
CA ILE A 104 30.46 11.21 17.36
C ILE A 104 31.28 10.23 16.54
N ALA A 105 32.61 10.28 16.66
CA ALA A 105 33.48 9.25 16.11
C ALA A 105 33.23 7.91 16.83
N ALA A 106 32.61 6.96 16.13
CA ALA A 106 32.27 5.67 16.70
C ALA A 106 33.50 4.75 16.83
N PRO A 107 33.62 3.98 17.92
CA PRO A 107 34.67 2.97 18.04
C PRO A 107 34.46 1.83 17.03
N GLY A 108 35.55 1.22 16.56
CA GLY A 108 35.50 0.13 15.56
C GLY A 108 34.74 -1.13 16.03
N GLU A 109 34.56 -1.31 17.34
CA GLU A 109 33.72 -2.36 17.91
C GLU A 109 32.23 -2.15 17.61
N LEU A 110 31.77 -0.90 17.59
CA LEU A 110 30.38 -0.56 17.28
C LEU A 110 30.01 -1.01 15.86
N THR A 111 30.95 -0.96 14.93
CA THR A 111 30.72 -1.39 13.54
C THR A 111 30.31 -2.86 13.48
N LEU A 112 30.98 -3.74 14.23
CA LEU A 112 30.62 -5.15 14.27
C LEU A 112 29.25 -5.39 14.92
N VAL A 113 28.98 -4.70 16.03
CA VAL A 113 27.67 -4.82 16.72
C VAL A 113 26.55 -4.34 15.80
N LEU A 114 26.77 -3.24 15.06
CA LEU A 114 25.83 -2.71 14.07
C LEU A 114 25.58 -3.71 12.94
N GLU A 115 26.62 -4.32 12.38
CA GLU A 115 26.53 -5.34 11.33
C GLU A 115 25.67 -6.54 11.77
N VAL A 116 25.98 -7.11 12.94
CA VAL A 116 25.20 -8.23 13.50
C VAL A 116 23.75 -7.83 13.76
N ALA A 117 23.52 -6.68 14.39
CA ALA A 117 22.17 -6.19 14.66
C ALA A 117 21.39 -5.95 13.36
N PHE A 118 22.05 -5.42 12.32
CA PHE A 118 21.46 -5.19 11.01
C PHE A 118 21.05 -6.51 10.35
N ALA A 119 21.91 -7.52 10.30
CA ALA A 119 21.54 -8.83 9.75
C ALA A 119 20.36 -9.46 10.49
N VAL A 120 20.35 -9.41 11.82
CA VAL A 120 19.24 -9.93 12.64
C VAL A 120 17.94 -9.17 12.35
N ALA A 121 18.00 -7.84 12.20
CA ALA A 121 16.83 -7.03 11.83
C ALA A 121 16.32 -7.35 10.41
N VAL A 122 17.23 -7.54 9.44
CA VAL A 122 16.87 -7.95 8.07
C VAL A 122 16.15 -9.29 8.06
N ILE A 123 16.67 -10.29 8.79
CA ILE A 123 16.03 -11.61 8.93
C ILE A 123 14.66 -11.48 9.60
N ALA A 124 14.57 -10.70 10.69
CA ALA A 124 13.31 -10.49 11.39
C ALA A 124 12.26 -9.80 10.49
N LEU A 125 12.66 -8.83 9.68
CA LEU A 125 11.77 -8.17 8.72
C LEU A 125 11.30 -9.15 7.62
N ALA A 126 12.19 -9.98 7.08
CA ALA A 126 11.83 -11.06 6.14
C ALA A 126 10.84 -12.05 6.76
N ALA A 127 11.12 -12.54 7.96
CA ALA A 127 10.21 -13.44 8.68
C ALA A 127 8.88 -12.77 9.03
N SER A 128 8.89 -11.47 9.33
CA SER A 128 7.69 -10.69 9.62
C SER A 128 6.78 -10.53 8.42
N ALA A 129 7.23 -10.81 7.18
CA ALA A 129 6.44 -10.77 5.95
C ALA A 129 5.73 -12.10 5.62
N ILE A 130 6.07 -13.23 6.26
CA ILE A 130 5.45 -14.55 5.99
C ILE A 130 4.08 -14.73 6.67
N GLY A 131 3.02 -14.99 5.90
CA GLY A 131 1.65 -15.22 6.42
C GLY A 131 0.62 -15.56 5.34
N ARG A 132 -0.53 -16.15 5.74
CA ARG A 132 -1.59 -16.60 4.81
C ARG A 132 -2.31 -15.45 4.09
N ASP A 133 -2.45 -14.30 4.73
CA ASP A 133 -3.18 -13.13 4.20
C ASP A 133 -2.26 -12.06 3.62
N ARG A 134 -1.17 -12.48 2.97
CA ARG A 134 -0.11 -11.59 2.52
C ARG A 134 0.22 -11.83 1.06
N ASP A 135 0.63 -10.79 0.34
CA ASP A 135 1.01 -10.90 -1.07
C ASP A 135 2.16 -11.90 -1.26
N LEU A 136 1.91 -12.97 -2.03
CA LEU A 136 2.88 -14.05 -2.25
C LEU A 136 4.15 -13.55 -2.96
N GLY A 137 3.99 -12.61 -3.91
CA GLY A 137 5.10 -12.04 -4.66
C GLY A 137 6.10 -11.35 -3.74
N ILE A 138 5.60 -10.52 -2.83
CA ILE A 138 6.43 -9.82 -1.83
C ILE A 138 6.97 -10.80 -0.78
N GLN A 139 6.21 -11.82 -0.37
CA GLN A 139 6.71 -12.87 0.55
C GLN A 139 7.92 -13.62 0.01
N ILE A 140 7.94 -13.90 -1.29
CA ILE A 140 9.08 -14.52 -1.98
C ILE A 140 10.18 -13.46 -2.24
N GLY A 141 9.77 -12.24 -2.61
CA GLY A 141 10.68 -11.15 -2.92
C GLY A 141 11.52 -10.67 -1.75
N LEU A 142 10.96 -10.59 -0.53
CA LEU A 142 11.68 -10.05 0.63
C LEU A 142 12.93 -10.86 0.98
N PRO A 143 12.86 -12.21 1.07
CA PRO A 143 14.05 -13.04 1.20
C PRO A 143 15.06 -12.82 0.07
N ILE A 144 14.60 -12.74 -1.18
CA ILE A 144 15.49 -12.53 -2.35
C ILE A 144 16.30 -11.23 -2.23
N ILE A 145 15.66 -10.12 -1.83
CA ILE A 145 16.36 -8.84 -1.62
C ILE A 145 17.16 -8.80 -0.32
N ALA A 146 16.83 -9.63 0.68
CA ALA A 146 17.57 -9.73 1.93
C ALA A 146 18.91 -10.47 1.77
N VAL A 147 18.96 -11.51 0.92
CA VAL A 147 20.18 -12.31 0.68
C VAL A 147 21.43 -11.47 0.40
N PRO A 148 21.45 -10.52 -0.56
CA PRO A 148 22.66 -9.73 -0.79
C PRO A 148 23.09 -8.94 0.46
N LEU A 149 22.15 -8.36 1.21
CA LEU A 149 22.47 -7.62 2.44
C LEU A 149 23.10 -8.53 3.51
N LEU A 150 22.61 -9.77 3.63
CA LEU A 150 23.15 -10.77 4.55
C LEU A 150 24.51 -11.29 4.10
N LEU A 151 24.72 -11.48 2.79
CA LEU A 151 26.04 -11.85 2.24
C LEU A 151 27.07 -10.75 2.48
N HIS A 152 26.69 -9.48 2.37
CA HIS A 152 27.55 -8.37 2.78
C HIS A 152 27.94 -8.49 4.25
N THR A 153 26.95 -8.64 5.15
CA THR A 153 27.21 -8.73 6.59
C THR A 153 28.12 -9.93 6.91
N ALA A 154 27.85 -11.09 6.29
CA ALA A 154 28.67 -12.28 6.43
C ALA A 154 30.11 -12.04 5.94
N ASN A 155 30.29 -11.23 4.89
CA ASN A 155 31.60 -10.84 4.39
C ASN A 155 32.38 -10.00 5.40
N VAL A 156 31.73 -9.00 6.01
CA VAL A 156 32.36 -8.13 7.01
C VAL A 156 32.73 -8.90 8.27
N ILE A 157 31.85 -9.79 8.76
CA ILE A 157 32.13 -10.64 9.91
C ILE A 157 33.25 -11.64 9.59
N GLY A 158 33.19 -12.28 8.42
CA GLY A 158 34.18 -13.25 7.96
C GLY A 158 35.58 -12.65 7.82
N ALA A 159 35.67 -11.45 7.24
CA ALA A 159 36.94 -10.72 7.11
C ALA A 159 37.56 -10.37 8.47
N ARG A 160 36.76 -10.15 9.51
CA ARG A 160 37.26 -9.81 10.85
C ARG A 160 37.70 -11.01 11.68
N PHE A 161 37.05 -12.17 11.51
CA PHE A 161 37.24 -13.31 12.42
C PHE A 161 37.69 -14.61 11.76
N VAL A 162 37.39 -14.81 10.48
CA VAL A 162 37.48 -16.14 9.84
C VAL A 162 38.57 -16.18 8.78
N TRP A 163 38.81 -15.09 8.03
CA TRP A 163 39.72 -15.10 6.89
C TRP A 163 40.98 -14.27 7.16
N PRO A 164 42.19 -14.80 6.94
CA PRO A 164 43.43 -14.03 7.03
C PRO A 164 43.49 -12.96 5.94
N GLU A 165 43.91 -11.74 6.29
CA GLU A 165 44.06 -10.58 5.38
C GLU A 165 44.97 -10.85 4.17
N SER A 166 45.83 -11.87 4.23
CA SER A 166 46.76 -12.25 3.16
C SER A 166 46.14 -13.07 2.03
N THR A 167 44.87 -13.48 2.12
CA THR A 167 44.27 -14.42 1.17
C THR A 167 43.53 -13.67 0.04
N PHE A 168 44.29 -13.13 -0.93
CA PHE A 168 43.72 -12.45 -2.11
C PHE A 168 42.79 -13.35 -2.95
N ASP A 169 42.92 -14.68 -2.87
CA ASP A 169 42.08 -15.67 -3.56
C ASP A 169 41.18 -16.48 -2.61
N GLY A 170 40.90 -15.95 -1.41
CA GLY A 170 40.22 -16.68 -0.34
C GLY A 170 38.67 -16.68 -0.38
N PRO A 171 38.03 -17.34 0.60
CA PRO A 171 36.57 -17.39 0.76
C PRO A 171 35.87 -16.02 0.75
N GLY A 172 36.55 -14.96 1.20
CA GLY A 172 35.98 -13.61 1.19
C GLY A 172 35.76 -13.04 -0.21
N LEU A 173 36.68 -13.30 -1.14
CA LEU A 173 36.47 -12.90 -2.53
C LEU A 173 35.27 -13.63 -3.14
N LEU A 174 35.08 -14.91 -2.81
CA LEU A 174 33.93 -15.70 -3.25
C LEU A 174 32.62 -15.16 -2.68
N ILE A 175 32.57 -14.80 -1.40
CA ILE A 175 31.36 -14.26 -0.77
C ILE A 175 31.05 -12.86 -1.31
N ALA A 176 32.04 -11.99 -1.48
CA ALA A 176 31.85 -10.69 -2.11
C ALA A 176 31.29 -10.83 -3.54
N ARG A 177 31.87 -11.72 -4.36
CA ARG A 177 31.36 -12.02 -5.71
C ARG A 177 29.95 -12.59 -5.69
N SER A 178 29.66 -13.50 -4.75
CA SER A 178 28.33 -14.11 -4.58
C SER A 178 27.30 -13.08 -4.19
N GLY A 179 27.65 -12.11 -3.35
CA GLY A 179 26.78 -11.01 -2.97
C GLY A 179 26.43 -10.08 -4.13
N VAL A 180 27.39 -9.75 -5.01
CA VAL A 180 27.13 -8.99 -6.25
C VAL A 180 26.22 -9.78 -7.21
N VAL A 181 26.43 -11.10 -7.34
CA VAL A 181 25.55 -11.95 -8.15
C VAL A 181 24.14 -12.02 -7.54
N ALA A 182 24.02 -12.18 -6.22
CA ALA A 182 22.76 -12.15 -5.51
C ALA A 182 22.01 -10.81 -5.70
N LEU A 183 22.75 -9.69 -5.69
CA LEU A 183 22.20 -8.37 -5.99
C LEU A 183 21.61 -8.31 -7.41
N CYS A 184 22.33 -8.83 -8.40
CA CYS A 184 21.85 -8.90 -9.79
C CYS A 184 20.60 -9.79 -9.90
N LEU A 185 20.61 -10.97 -9.30
CA LEU A 185 19.47 -11.89 -9.29
C LEU A 185 18.26 -11.25 -8.61
N ALA A 186 18.45 -10.55 -7.49
CA ALA A 186 17.38 -9.85 -6.81
C ALA A 186 16.75 -8.76 -7.70
N ALA A 187 17.57 -8.01 -8.43
CA ALA A 187 17.10 -7.01 -9.39
C ALA A 187 16.37 -7.63 -10.60
N LEU A 188 16.85 -8.76 -11.12
CA LEU A 188 16.22 -9.50 -12.22
C LEU A 188 14.89 -10.15 -11.81
N LEU A 189 14.79 -10.64 -10.57
CA LEU A 189 13.57 -11.25 -10.04
C LEU A 189 12.56 -10.21 -9.52
N SER A 190 13.00 -8.96 -9.34
CA SER A 190 12.15 -7.87 -8.83
C SER A 190 10.83 -7.66 -9.59
N PRO A 191 10.74 -7.78 -10.94
CA PRO A 191 9.48 -7.64 -11.66
C PRO A 191 8.47 -8.71 -11.25
N TYR A 192 8.94 -9.94 -11.02
CA TYR A 192 8.07 -11.07 -10.69
C TYR A 192 7.59 -11.03 -9.25
N CYS A 193 8.35 -10.41 -8.35
CA CYS A 193 8.00 -10.32 -6.94
C CYS A 193 7.22 -9.04 -6.60
N PHE A 194 7.60 -7.91 -7.19
CA PHE A 194 7.17 -6.60 -6.71
C PHE A 194 6.30 -5.81 -7.68
N ALA A 195 6.16 -6.21 -8.94
CA ALA A 195 5.34 -5.46 -9.90
C ALA A 195 3.84 -5.56 -9.58
N PRO A 196 3.03 -4.58 -10.04
CA PRO A 196 1.59 -4.59 -9.85
C PRO A 196 0.92 -5.80 -10.51
N ARG A 197 -0.18 -6.28 -9.91
CA ARG A 197 -1.04 -7.32 -10.51
C ARG A 197 -2.30 -6.68 -11.13
N PRO A 198 -2.78 -7.22 -12.27
CA PRO A 198 -2.32 -8.43 -12.95
C PRO A 198 -1.06 -8.15 -13.78
N PHE A 199 -0.10 -9.07 -13.75
CA PHE A 199 1.24 -8.82 -14.31
C PHE A 199 1.23 -8.55 -15.81
N ALA A 200 0.34 -9.21 -16.57
CA ALA A 200 0.18 -8.97 -17.99
C ALA A 200 -0.11 -7.49 -18.30
N ALA A 201 -1.00 -6.86 -17.53
CA ALA A 201 -1.32 -5.44 -17.68
C ALA A 201 -0.19 -4.52 -17.20
N ALA A 202 0.66 -4.97 -16.28
CA ALA A 202 1.85 -4.21 -15.90
C ALA A 202 2.90 -4.22 -17.02
N VAL A 203 3.12 -5.38 -17.65
CA VAL A 203 4.11 -5.59 -18.74
C VAL A 203 3.79 -4.76 -19.98
N THR A 204 2.52 -4.58 -20.31
CA THR A 204 2.09 -3.86 -21.52
C THR A 204 2.05 -2.33 -21.36
N ARG A 205 2.26 -1.80 -20.15
CA ARG A 205 2.25 -0.34 -19.93
C ARG A 205 3.48 0.29 -20.59
N PRO A 206 3.30 1.31 -21.45
CA PRO A 206 4.42 1.92 -22.17
C PRO A 206 5.39 2.64 -21.22
N GLY A 207 4.89 3.28 -20.15
CA GLY A 207 5.71 4.06 -19.22
C GLY A 207 6.89 3.29 -18.62
N PRO A 208 6.65 2.17 -17.91
CA PRO A 208 7.72 1.34 -17.34
C PRO A 208 8.70 0.80 -18.38
N VAL A 209 8.20 0.41 -19.57
CA VAL A 209 9.05 -0.09 -20.67
C VAL A 209 9.98 1.00 -21.18
N VAL A 210 9.46 2.20 -21.45
CA VAL A 210 10.24 3.36 -21.90
C VAL A 210 11.30 3.74 -20.85
N ALA A 211 10.93 3.75 -19.57
CA ALA A 211 11.88 4.04 -18.49
C ALA A 211 13.04 3.03 -18.44
N ALA A 212 12.73 1.73 -18.55
CA ALA A 212 13.73 0.67 -18.57
C ALA A 212 14.64 0.76 -19.80
N MET A 213 14.07 0.96 -20.99
CA MET A 213 14.83 1.12 -22.23
C MET A 213 15.73 2.36 -22.19
N ALA A 214 15.25 3.48 -21.66
CA ALA A 214 16.03 4.71 -21.53
C ALA A 214 17.24 4.49 -20.61
N ILE A 215 17.03 3.91 -19.43
CA ILE A 215 18.11 3.64 -18.47
C ILE A 215 19.12 2.64 -19.04
N ALA A 216 18.65 1.56 -19.66
CA ALA A 216 19.53 0.57 -20.31
C ALA A 216 20.36 1.19 -21.44
N SER A 217 19.74 2.01 -22.29
CA SER A 217 20.39 2.64 -23.44
C SER A 217 21.44 3.66 -22.99
N VAL A 218 21.08 4.52 -22.03
CA VAL A 218 22.04 5.48 -21.44
C VAL A 218 23.19 4.73 -20.77
N GLY A 219 22.91 3.70 -19.99
CA GLY A 219 23.93 2.86 -19.37
C GLY A 219 24.87 2.21 -20.38
N ALA A 220 24.33 1.65 -21.47
CA ALA A 220 25.11 1.03 -22.54
C ALA A 220 25.99 2.04 -23.31
N VAL A 221 25.45 3.22 -23.63
CA VAL A 221 26.19 4.31 -24.28
C VAL A 221 27.33 4.79 -23.36
N LEU A 222 27.04 5.05 -22.08
CA LEU A 222 28.06 5.45 -21.12
C LEU A 222 29.12 4.38 -20.92
N ALA A 223 28.73 3.11 -20.83
CA ALA A 223 29.69 2.01 -20.70
C ALA A 223 30.53 1.81 -21.97
N ARG A 224 29.99 2.12 -23.16
CA ARG A 224 30.75 2.04 -24.41
C ARG A 224 31.79 3.15 -24.54
N PHE A 225 31.45 4.38 -24.20
CA PHE A 225 32.32 5.55 -24.44
C PHE A 225 33.13 5.99 -23.21
N TYR A 226 32.66 5.67 -21.99
CA TYR A 226 33.20 6.16 -20.73
C TYR A 226 33.32 5.06 -19.67
N TYR A 227 33.67 3.84 -20.08
CA TYR A 227 33.72 2.68 -19.20
C TYR A 227 34.46 2.91 -17.87
N PRO A 228 35.69 3.46 -17.83
CA PRO A 228 36.41 3.64 -16.56
C PRO A 228 35.67 4.58 -15.58
N SER A 229 35.02 5.61 -16.12
CA SER A 229 34.21 6.55 -15.33
C SER A 229 32.93 5.89 -14.81
N VAL A 230 32.29 5.03 -15.61
CA VAL A 230 31.13 4.23 -15.19
C VAL A 230 31.51 3.23 -14.10
N ALA A 231 32.61 2.49 -14.28
CA ALA A 231 33.12 1.54 -13.29
C ALA A 231 33.45 2.22 -11.96
N LYS A 232 34.13 3.38 -12.00
CA LYS A 232 34.40 4.20 -10.81
C LYS A 232 33.11 4.72 -10.18
N GLY A 233 32.18 5.22 -10.98
CA GLY A 233 30.88 5.72 -10.53
C GLY A 233 30.04 4.63 -9.85
N ALA A 234 30.00 3.41 -10.40
CA ALA A 234 29.31 2.27 -9.81
C ALA A 234 29.92 1.88 -8.44
N SER A 235 31.24 1.83 -8.34
CA SER A 235 31.92 1.57 -7.07
C SER A 235 31.61 2.64 -6.02
N LEU A 236 31.59 3.92 -6.42
CA LEU A 236 31.30 5.03 -5.51
C LEU A 236 29.82 5.11 -5.10
N ALA A 237 28.89 4.98 -6.05
CA ALA A 237 27.47 5.18 -5.81
C ALA A 237 26.84 4.00 -5.05
N ILE A 238 27.09 2.78 -5.54
CA ILE A 238 26.40 1.56 -5.10
C ILE A 238 27.35 0.54 -4.47
N GLY A 239 28.66 0.78 -4.43
CA GLY A 239 29.61 -0.15 -3.82
C GLY A 239 29.89 -1.41 -4.65
N VAL A 240 29.57 -1.40 -5.95
CA VAL A 240 29.86 -2.52 -6.85
C VAL A 240 31.20 -2.26 -7.54
N GLU A 241 32.19 -3.06 -7.22
CA GLU A 241 33.52 -2.97 -7.82
C GLU A 241 33.52 -3.65 -9.20
N MET A 242 33.91 -2.88 -10.21
CA MET A 242 34.09 -3.34 -11.59
C MET A 242 35.55 -3.17 -11.98
N SER A 243 36.07 -4.06 -12.83
CA SER A 243 37.42 -3.93 -13.37
C SER A 243 37.57 -2.58 -14.09
N GLN A 244 38.62 -1.80 -13.79
CA GLN A 244 38.83 -0.50 -14.44
C GLN A 244 39.65 -0.59 -15.74
N GLY A 245 40.48 -1.63 -15.89
CA GLY A 245 41.38 -1.78 -17.03
C GLY A 245 40.76 -2.44 -18.25
N GLN A 246 39.65 -3.16 -18.07
CA GLN A 246 38.92 -3.84 -19.14
C GLN A 246 37.43 -3.94 -18.79
N ALA A 247 36.58 -4.03 -19.81
CA ALA A 247 35.16 -4.23 -19.64
C ALA A 247 34.89 -5.49 -18.80
N ASP A 248 34.14 -5.34 -17.71
CA ASP A 248 33.76 -6.47 -16.88
C ASP A 248 32.93 -7.45 -17.71
N PRO A 249 33.25 -8.77 -17.72
CA PRO A 249 32.48 -9.76 -18.47
C PRO A 249 31.00 -9.81 -18.04
N ARG A 250 30.65 -9.28 -16.87
CA ARG A 250 29.28 -9.23 -16.33
C ARG A 250 28.55 -7.93 -16.65
N LEU A 251 29.15 -7.01 -17.41
CA LEU A 251 28.53 -5.71 -17.75
C LEU A 251 27.12 -5.86 -18.32
N ALA A 252 26.89 -6.83 -19.21
CA ALA A 252 25.57 -7.09 -19.76
C ALA A 252 24.54 -7.50 -18.69
N LEU A 253 24.96 -8.32 -17.71
CA LEU A 253 24.13 -8.71 -16.57
C LEU A 253 23.79 -7.49 -15.70
N TYR A 254 24.76 -6.60 -15.45
CA TYR A 254 24.53 -5.37 -14.68
C TYR A 254 23.54 -4.44 -15.37
N LEU A 255 23.69 -4.21 -16.68
CA LEU A 255 22.76 -3.39 -17.47
C LEU A 255 21.35 -3.97 -17.47
N LEU A 256 21.22 -5.29 -17.63
CA LEU A 256 19.92 -5.97 -17.57
C LEU A 256 19.29 -5.85 -16.17
N ALA A 257 20.06 -6.08 -15.10
CA ALA A 257 19.58 -5.94 -13.73
C ALA A 257 19.10 -4.52 -13.41
N ILE A 258 19.83 -3.49 -13.84
CA ILE A 258 19.42 -2.09 -13.67
C ILE A 258 18.14 -1.81 -14.48
N ALA A 259 18.04 -2.31 -15.72
CA ALA A 259 16.87 -2.13 -16.55
C ALA A 259 15.61 -2.79 -15.97
N THR A 260 15.72 -4.03 -15.46
CA THR A 260 14.59 -4.73 -14.83
C THR A 260 14.16 -4.04 -13.54
N LEU A 261 15.11 -3.53 -12.76
CA LEU A 261 14.78 -2.82 -11.53
C LEU A 261 14.15 -1.46 -11.79
N ALA A 262 14.65 -0.72 -12.79
CA ALA A 262 14.03 0.52 -13.29
C ALA A 262 12.59 0.28 -13.75
N TRP A 263 12.37 -0.81 -14.50
CA TRP A 263 11.04 -1.23 -14.90
C TRP A 263 10.14 -1.48 -13.68
N THR A 264 10.60 -2.26 -12.70
CA THR A 264 9.84 -2.59 -11.47
C THR A 264 9.48 -1.34 -10.67
N LEU A 265 10.43 -0.41 -10.52
CA LEU A 265 10.21 0.87 -9.84
C LEU A 265 9.17 1.71 -10.56
N ALA A 266 9.34 1.94 -11.86
CA ALA A 266 8.41 2.73 -12.65
C ALA A 266 7.00 2.11 -12.61
N SER A 267 6.90 0.79 -12.80
CA SER A 267 5.63 0.07 -12.74
C SER A 267 4.94 0.21 -11.39
N SER A 268 5.71 0.15 -10.29
CA SER A 268 5.18 0.24 -8.93
C SER A 268 4.83 1.68 -8.52
N VAL A 269 5.59 2.69 -8.97
CA VAL A 269 5.31 4.12 -8.73
C VAL A 269 4.01 4.55 -9.41
N PHE A 270 3.75 4.07 -10.62
CA PHE A 270 2.51 4.34 -11.36
C PHE A 270 1.37 3.36 -11.04
N SER A 271 1.51 2.54 -10.00
CA SER A 271 0.42 1.67 -9.57
C SER A 271 -0.71 2.46 -8.92
N ALA A 272 -1.95 2.02 -9.11
CA ALA A 272 -3.12 2.57 -8.43
C ALA A 272 -3.09 2.25 -6.92
N SER A 273 -2.54 1.10 -6.52
CA SER A 273 -2.41 0.69 -5.11
C SER A 273 -1.42 1.58 -4.34
N PRO A 274 -1.86 2.29 -3.29
CA PRO A 274 -0.95 3.00 -2.38
C PRO A 274 0.13 2.11 -1.76
N ALA A 275 -0.19 0.86 -1.39
CA ALA A 275 0.76 -0.08 -0.84
C ALA A 275 1.83 -0.48 -1.86
N ARG A 276 1.47 -0.65 -3.15
CA ARG A 276 2.44 -0.93 -4.21
C ARG A 276 3.38 0.26 -4.47
N ARG A 277 2.88 1.50 -4.39
CA ARG A 277 3.73 2.71 -4.42
C ARG A 277 4.70 2.76 -3.22
N ARG A 278 4.29 2.27 -2.05
CA ARG A 278 5.18 2.12 -0.89
C ARG A 278 6.25 1.05 -1.11
N VAL A 279 5.93 -0.05 -1.79
CA VAL A 279 6.95 -1.04 -2.23
C VAL A 279 7.99 -0.37 -3.13
N ALA A 280 7.55 0.44 -4.10
CA ALA A 280 8.44 1.21 -4.96
C ALA A 280 9.37 2.13 -4.17
N THR A 281 8.82 2.85 -3.20
CA THR A 281 9.59 3.72 -2.28
C THR A 281 10.61 2.89 -1.50
N GLY A 282 10.22 1.71 -1.00
CA GLY A 282 11.12 0.83 -0.27
C GLY A 282 12.27 0.28 -1.12
N LEU A 283 11.99 -0.12 -2.36
CA LEU A 283 13.01 -0.54 -3.34
C LEU A 283 13.96 0.62 -3.70
N ALA A 284 13.44 1.85 -3.84
CA ALA A 284 14.27 3.02 -4.08
C ALA A 284 15.23 3.29 -2.90
N LEU A 285 14.76 3.18 -1.65
CA LEU A 285 15.61 3.36 -0.47
C LEU A 285 16.68 2.26 -0.34
N LEU A 286 16.35 1.02 -0.69
CA LEU A 286 17.34 -0.07 -0.78
C LEU A 286 18.45 0.26 -1.78
N LEU A 287 18.10 0.79 -2.95
CA LEU A 287 19.08 1.20 -3.96
C LEU A 287 19.96 2.37 -3.50
N LEU A 288 19.36 3.38 -2.87
CA LEU A 288 20.09 4.53 -2.35
C LEU A 288 21.04 4.15 -1.20
N GLY A 289 20.73 3.09 -0.46
CA GLY A 289 21.64 2.52 0.53
C GLY A 289 22.92 1.96 -0.08
N GLY A 290 22.84 1.40 -1.29
CA GLY A 290 23.95 0.70 -1.95
C GLY A 290 24.33 -0.62 -1.26
N TYR A 291 25.36 -1.28 -1.79
CA TYR A 291 25.86 -2.59 -1.31
C TYR A 291 27.12 -2.48 -0.42
N GLY A 292 27.71 -1.28 -0.27
CA GLY A 292 29.02 -1.12 0.38
C GLY A 292 29.03 -0.82 1.89
N PHE A 293 27.87 -0.57 2.51
CA PHE A 293 27.65 -0.27 3.95
C PHE A 293 28.74 0.44 4.78
N ARG A 294 29.44 1.42 4.17
CA ARG A 294 30.46 2.21 4.87
C ARG A 294 29.94 3.23 5.89
N TRP A 295 28.71 3.71 5.73
CA TRP A 295 28.19 4.87 6.46
C TRP A 295 26.83 4.58 7.10
N PRO A 296 26.46 5.27 8.19
CA PRO A 296 25.18 5.05 8.88
C PRO A 296 23.96 4.92 7.99
N HIS A 297 23.79 5.86 7.06
CA HIS A 297 22.61 5.89 6.20
C HIS A 297 22.59 4.73 5.19
N HIS A 298 23.74 4.09 4.90
CA HIS A 298 23.77 2.87 4.12
C HIS A 298 23.10 1.68 4.84
N TYR A 299 22.98 1.71 6.17
CA TYR A 299 22.19 0.73 6.94
C TYR A 299 20.74 1.18 7.09
N LEU A 300 20.53 2.47 7.40
CA LEU A 300 19.21 3.02 7.68
C LEU A 300 18.29 3.00 6.46
N LEU A 301 18.79 3.34 5.25
CA LEU A 301 17.94 3.38 4.05
C LEU A 301 17.44 1.98 3.63
N PRO A 302 18.30 0.94 3.52
CA PRO A 302 17.84 -0.44 3.31
C PRO A 302 16.90 -0.94 4.38
N LEU A 303 17.19 -0.66 5.65
CA LEU A 303 16.34 -1.08 6.76
C LEU A 303 14.94 -0.47 6.65
N LEU A 304 14.85 0.85 6.43
CA LEU A 304 13.59 1.54 6.21
C LEU A 304 12.88 1.01 4.94
N GLY A 305 13.64 0.72 3.90
CA GLY A 305 13.12 0.14 2.66
C GLY A 305 12.45 -1.22 2.89
N LEU A 306 13.11 -2.13 3.62
CA LEU A 306 12.56 -3.42 4.01
C LEU A 306 11.33 -3.27 4.92
N MET A 307 11.36 -2.34 5.89
CA MET A 307 10.18 -2.03 6.72
C MET A 307 8.99 -1.59 5.89
N LEU A 308 9.20 -0.74 4.88
CA LEU A 308 8.14 -0.27 3.98
C LEU A 308 7.53 -1.40 3.15
N ILE A 309 8.38 -2.29 2.62
CA ILE A 309 7.94 -3.43 1.82
C ILE A 309 7.21 -4.45 2.71
N ALA A 310 7.75 -4.76 3.89
CA ALA A 310 7.13 -5.65 4.87
C ALA A 310 5.78 -5.10 5.39
N ASP A 311 5.65 -3.79 5.56
CA ASP A 311 4.36 -3.17 5.90
C ASP A 311 3.35 -3.23 4.74
N ALA A 312 3.83 -3.17 3.50
CA ALA A 312 2.99 -3.17 2.31
C ALA A 312 2.42 -4.56 1.99
N VAL A 313 3.13 -5.64 2.34
CA VAL A 313 2.77 -7.05 2.04
C VAL A 313 1.32 -7.41 2.41
N ARG A 314 0.78 -6.80 3.47
CA ARG A 314 -0.57 -7.08 4.00
C ARG A 314 -1.68 -6.42 3.21
N ARG A 315 -1.37 -5.33 2.52
CA ARG A 315 -2.38 -4.49 1.87
C ARG A 315 -2.34 -4.60 0.36
N VAL A 316 -1.17 -4.90 -0.21
CA VAL A 316 -0.99 -4.99 -1.66
C VAL A 316 -2.00 -5.94 -2.29
N ARG A 317 -2.19 -7.14 -1.72
CA ARG A 317 -3.18 -8.11 -2.23
C ARG A 317 -4.58 -7.49 -2.24
N ASP A 318 -5.04 -6.99 -1.10
CA ASP A 318 -6.41 -6.52 -0.94
C ASP A 318 -6.68 -5.24 -1.74
N GLU A 319 -5.71 -4.33 -1.79
CA GLU A 319 -5.77 -3.09 -2.58
C GLU A 319 -5.77 -3.39 -4.09
N GLU A 320 -4.91 -4.27 -4.59
CA GLU A 320 -4.89 -4.62 -6.02
C GLU A 320 -6.11 -5.43 -6.42
N LEU A 321 -6.57 -6.36 -5.57
CA LEU A 321 -7.86 -7.02 -5.76
C LEU A 321 -9.02 -6.03 -5.75
N SER A 322 -8.95 -4.94 -4.98
CA SER A 322 -9.99 -3.89 -5.02
C SER A 322 -9.91 -2.98 -6.25
N ALA A 323 -8.72 -2.85 -6.86
CA ALA A 323 -8.45 -1.91 -7.95
C ALA A 323 -8.48 -2.54 -9.35
N LEU A 324 -8.53 -3.86 -9.46
CA LEU A 324 -8.82 -4.54 -10.71
C LEU A 324 -10.17 -4.04 -11.25
N PRO A 325 -10.30 -3.71 -12.55
CA PRO A 325 -11.60 -3.80 -13.21
C PRO A 325 -11.90 -5.29 -13.26
N ILE A 326 -12.47 -5.79 -12.17
CA ILE A 326 -12.82 -7.20 -12.03
C ILE A 326 -13.95 -7.38 -13.02
N ALA A 327 -13.72 -8.12 -14.12
CA ALA A 327 -14.79 -8.83 -14.80
C ALA A 327 -15.53 -9.54 -13.68
N SER A 328 -16.66 -8.99 -13.26
CA SER A 328 -17.21 -9.28 -11.94
C SER A 328 -17.35 -10.80 -11.81
N GLU A 329 -17.12 -11.36 -10.63
CA GLU A 329 -17.46 -12.77 -10.39
C GLU A 329 -18.96 -13.04 -10.62
N THR A 330 -19.75 -11.98 -10.81
CA THR A 330 -21.14 -12.03 -11.23
C THR A 330 -21.28 -12.25 -12.74
N PRO A 331 -22.24 -13.09 -13.16
CA PRO A 331 -22.47 -13.36 -14.58
C PRO A 331 -23.00 -12.10 -15.31
N PRO A 332 -22.70 -11.94 -16.61
CA PRO A 332 -23.20 -10.81 -17.39
C PRO A 332 -24.72 -10.90 -17.54
N ILE A 333 -25.40 -9.78 -17.36
CA ILE A 333 -26.85 -9.64 -17.48
C ILE A 333 -27.17 -8.83 -18.73
N LEU A 334 -28.13 -9.29 -19.53
CA LEU A 334 -28.60 -8.55 -20.70
C LEU A 334 -29.30 -7.25 -20.30
N ASP A 335 -29.09 -6.17 -21.04
CA ASP A 335 -29.66 -4.85 -20.72
C ASP A 335 -31.20 -4.83 -20.67
N ALA A 336 -31.87 -5.65 -21.49
CA ALA A 336 -33.33 -5.80 -21.44
C ALA A 336 -33.81 -6.45 -20.14
N THR A 337 -33.13 -7.52 -19.69
CA THR A 337 -33.39 -8.18 -18.41
C THR A 337 -33.13 -7.23 -17.25
N TRP A 338 -32.03 -6.47 -17.32
CA TRP A 338 -31.67 -5.47 -16.32
C TRP A 338 -32.72 -4.36 -16.20
N GLY A 339 -33.15 -3.79 -17.33
CA GLY A 339 -34.19 -2.75 -17.35
C GLY A 339 -35.49 -3.22 -16.71
N THR A 340 -35.90 -4.46 -17.00
CA THR A 340 -37.11 -5.07 -16.42
C THR A 340 -36.98 -5.26 -14.89
N TYR A 341 -35.80 -5.66 -14.43
CA TYR A 341 -35.51 -5.77 -13.00
C TYR A 341 -35.54 -4.42 -12.27
N ILE A 342 -34.88 -3.39 -12.81
CA ILE A 342 -34.87 -2.03 -12.23
C ILE A 342 -36.27 -1.44 -12.15
N MET A 343 -37.10 -1.65 -13.17
CA MET A 343 -38.52 -1.24 -13.13
C MET A 343 -39.28 -1.95 -12.01
N SER A 344 -39.10 -3.26 -11.88
CA SER A 344 -39.75 -4.07 -10.83
C SER A 344 -39.30 -3.65 -9.43
N ALA A 345 -38.00 -3.41 -9.24
CA ALA A 345 -37.43 -2.91 -7.99
C ALA A 345 -37.97 -1.54 -7.62
N SER A 346 -38.01 -0.61 -8.58
CA SER A 346 -38.55 0.74 -8.36
C SER A 346 -40.03 0.68 -7.98
N GLN A 347 -40.82 -0.19 -8.63
CA GLN A 347 -42.23 -0.35 -8.33
C GLN A 347 -42.47 -0.98 -6.95
N ALA A 348 -41.66 -1.97 -6.56
CA ALA A 348 -41.75 -2.57 -5.22
C ALA A 348 -41.37 -1.56 -4.12
N LEU A 349 -40.33 -0.74 -4.36
CA LEU A 349 -39.89 0.29 -3.42
C LEU A 349 -40.92 1.41 -3.22
N LYS A 350 -41.81 1.69 -4.18
CA LYS A 350 -42.94 2.62 -3.98
C LYS A 350 -43.90 2.19 -2.86
N GLY A 351 -43.88 0.91 -2.47
CA GLY A 351 -44.64 0.46 -1.30
C GLY A 351 -44.10 0.98 0.03
N MET A 352 -42.85 1.45 0.08
CA MET A 352 -42.21 1.95 1.32
C MET A 352 -41.60 3.36 1.20
N LEU A 353 -41.28 3.82 -0.01
CA LEU A 353 -40.66 5.11 -0.27
C LEU A 353 -41.63 6.02 -1.03
N ALA A 354 -41.65 7.30 -0.67
CA ALA A 354 -42.30 8.35 -1.45
C ALA A 354 -41.41 8.79 -2.63
N ASP A 355 -42.03 9.37 -3.67
CA ASP A 355 -41.37 10.01 -4.81
C ASP A 355 -40.24 9.20 -5.46
N VAL A 356 -40.51 7.91 -5.72
CA VAL A 356 -39.51 7.00 -6.29
C VAL A 356 -39.26 7.30 -7.76
N HIS A 357 -38.01 7.63 -8.08
CA HIS A 357 -37.49 7.85 -9.43
C HIS A 357 -36.32 6.90 -9.73
N SER A 358 -36.21 6.45 -10.97
CA SER A 358 -35.10 5.61 -11.41
C SER A 358 -34.45 6.16 -12.67
N LEU A 359 -33.11 6.17 -12.71
CA LEU A 359 -32.32 6.60 -13.86
C LEU A 359 -31.22 5.57 -14.12
N THR A 360 -30.95 5.25 -15.39
CA THR A 360 -29.76 4.47 -15.75
C THR A 360 -28.88 5.30 -16.67
N THR A 361 -27.62 5.51 -16.26
CA THR A 361 -26.62 6.27 -17.01
C THR A 361 -25.49 5.36 -17.47
N ARG A 362 -24.98 5.57 -18.68
CA ARG A 362 -23.79 4.89 -19.20
C ARG A 362 -22.62 5.88 -19.18
N GLY A 363 -21.55 5.55 -18.47
CA GLY A 363 -20.30 6.30 -18.41
C GLY A 363 -19.24 5.73 -19.35
N ASP A 364 -18.03 6.29 -19.27
CA ASP A 364 -16.88 5.83 -20.06
C ASP A 364 -16.41 4.43 -19.63
N GLY A 365 -15.96 3.63 -20.61
CA GLY A 365 -15.40 2.29 -20.36
C GLY A 365 -16.43 1.22 -19.99
N ASP A 366 -17.62 1.27 -20.61
CA ASP A 366 -18.74 0.33 -20.40
C ASP A 366 -19.27 0.27 -18.96
N LEU A 367 -18.90 1.24 -18.12
CA LEU A 367 -19.46 1.41 -16.79
C LEU A 367 -20.90 1.92 -16.92
N MET A 368 -21.85 1.18 -16.38
CA MET A 368 -23.25 1.59 -16.28
C MET A 368 -23.63 1.76 -14.83
N SER A 369 -24.46 2.76 -14.53
CA SER A 369 -24.99 2.98 -13.19
C SER A 369 -26.49 3.14 -13.25
N SER A 370 -27.21 2.28 -12.50
CA SER A 370 -28.65 2.43 -12.26
C SER A 370 -28.85 3.03 -10.88
N VAL A 371 -29.54 4.15 -10.81
CA VAL A 371 -29.81 4.90 -9.58
C VAL A 371 -31.31 4.90 -9.34
N ILE A 372 -31.75 4.53 -8.14
CA ILE A 372 -33.12 4.67 -7.67
C ILE A 372 -33.09 5.64 -6.48
N VAL A 373 -33.86 6.71 -6.55
CA VAL A 373 -33.99 7.72 -5.50
C VAL A 373 -35.43 7.70 -5.00
N GLY A 374 -35.64 7.78 -3.70
CA GLY A 374 -36.93 8.02 -3.07
C GLY A 374 -36.77 8.67 -1.71
N GLU A 375 -37.85 8.79 -0.96
CA GLU A 375 -37.85 9.41 0.36
C GLU A 375 -38.53 8.51 1.40
N ALA A 376 -37.94 8.41 2.58
CA ALA A 376 -38.53 7.76 3.74
C ALA A 376 -38.48 8.72 4.94
N ASN A 377 -39.65 9.04 5.52
CA ASN A 377 -39.77 9.90 6.71
C ASN A 377 -38.97 11.21 6.61
N GLY A 378 -39.07 11.95 5.50
CA GLY A 378 -38.33 13.20 5.33
C GLY A 378 -36.85 13.03 4.94
N THR A 379 -36.35 11.79 4.80
CA THR A 379 -34.95 11.49 4.53
C THR A 379 -34.77 10.85 3.16
N THR A 380 -33.90 11.41 2.34
CA THR A 380 -33.60 10.89 1.00
C THR A 380 -32.93 9.52 1.08
N VAL A 381 -33.42 8.57 0.30
CA VAL A 381 -32.85 7.23 0.11
C VAL A 381 -32.37 7.11 -1.34
N ARG A 382 -31.07 6.92 -1.54
CA ARG A 382 -30.46 6.72 -2.85
C ARG A 382 -29.83 5.34 -2.94
N LEU A 383 -30.39 4.48 -3.77
CA LEU A 383 -29.76 3.24 -4.22
C LEU A 383 -28.99 3.51 -5.51
N ARG A 384 -27.78 3.00 -5.59
CA ARG A 384 -26.95 3.01 -6.79
C ARG A 384 -26.40 1.61 -7.02
N ILE A 385 -26.63 1.08 -8.22
CA ILE A 385 -26.06 -0.19 -8.66
C ILE A 385 -25.05 0.11 -9.78
N GLU A 386 -23.83 -0.39 -9.62
CA GLU A 386 -22.74 -0.23 -10.58
C GLU A 386 -22.58 -1.51 -11.39
N ARG A 387 -22.47 -1.39 -12.71
CA ARG A 387 -22.26 -2.49 -13.67
C ARG A 387 -21.11 -2.18 -14.60
N ILE A 388 -20.38 -3.20 -15.04
CA ILE A 388 -19.38 -3.11 -16.11
C ILE A 388 -19.55 -4.31 -17.05
N GLU A 389 -19.56 -4.08 -18.36
CA GLU A 389 -19.75 -5.15 -19.37
C GLU A 389 -20.98 -6.05 -19.11
N GLY A 390 -22.03 -5.46 -18.54
CA GLY A 390 -23.28 -6.15 -18.22
C GLY A 390 -23.33 -6.82 -16.84
N SER A 391 -22.21 -6.93 -16.14
CA SER A 391 -22.13 -7.61 -14.85
C SER A 391 -22.13 -6.64 -13.66
N VAL A 392 -22.68 -7.05 -12.51
CA VAL A 392 -22.86 -6.17 -11.33
C VAL A 392 -21.59 -6.14 -10.48
N LEU A 393 -21.13 -4.93 -10.16
CA LEU A 393 -19.96 -4.68 -9.32
C LEU A 393 -20.33 -4.45 -7.85
N ALA A 394 -21.31 -3.59 -7.61
CA ALA A 394 -21.70 -3.19 -6.27
C ALA A 394 -23.14 -2.66 -6.23
N LEU A 395 -23.77 -2.83 -5.07
CA LEU A 395 -24.91 -2.05 -4.64
C LEU A 395 -24.45 -1.11 -3.53
N ASP A 396 -24.74 0.17 -3.70
CA ASP A 396 -24.45 1.26 -2.76
C ASP A 396 -25.75 1.97 -2.39
N VAL A 397 -26.03 2.10 -1.11
CA VAL A 397 -27.25 2.70 -0.58
C VAL A 397 -26.86 3.80 0.37
N VAL A 398 -27.33 5.01 0.11
CA VAL A 398 -27.11 6.20 0.95
C VAL A 398 -28.46 6.67 1.47
N ILE A 399 -28.60 6.82 2.77
CA ILE A 399 -29.77 7.38 3.44
C ILE A 399 -29.34 8.67 4.15
N GLY A 400 -29.89 9.81 3.74
CA GLY A 400 -29.50 11.13 4.20
C GLY A 400 -28.54 11.83 3.23
N ARG A 401 -27.61 12.61 3.78
CA ARG A 401 -26.68 13.44 2.97
C ARG A 401 -25.61 12.58 2.30
N GLU A 402 -25.16 12.96 1.11
CA GLU A 402 -23.98 12.36 0.48
C GLU A 402 -22.70 12.84 1.20
N ILE A 403 -21.83 11.89 1.59
CA ILE A 403 -20.65 12.14 2.43
C ILE A 403 -19.38 11.65 1.74
N ASP A 404 -18.29 12.39 1.91
CA ASP A 404 -16.93 11.95 1.57
C ASP A 404 -16.44 10.87 2.54
N GLU A 405 -16.21 9.65 2.01
CA GLU A 405 -15.74 8.48 2.76
C GLU A 405 -14.41 8.73 3.51
N LEU A 406 -13.61 9.71 3.07
CA LEU A 406 -12.34 10.06 3.70
C LEU A 406 -12.49 10.71 5.08
N ARG A 407 -13.66 11.28 5.39
CA ARG A 407 -13.93 11.99 6.65
C ARG A 407 -13.95 11.07 7.88
N GLY A 408 -14.02 9.76 7.68
CA GLY A 408 -14.15 8.76 8.74
C GLY A 408 -15.56 8.71 9.31
N ALA A 409 -16.03 7.52 9.65
CA ALA A 409 -17.39 7.28 10.14
C ALA A 409 -17.41 7.18 11.67
N ALA A 410 -18.54 7.58 12.28
CA ALA A 410 -18.76 7.46 13.72
C ALA A 410 -18.92 5.99 14.15
N LEU A 411 -19.52 5.18 13.27
CA LEU A 411 -19.64 3.73 13.43
C LEU A 411 -19.45 3.08 12.07
N THR A 412 -18.78 1.92 12.04
CA THR A 412 -18.75 1.06 10.86
C THR A 412 -18.83 -0.41 11.25
N LEU A 413 -19.66 -1.14 10.53
CA LEU A 413 -19.88 -2.57 10.64
C LEU A 413 -19.34 -3.22 9.37
N TRP A 414 -18.59 -4.30 9.52
CA TRP A 414 -18.12 -5.13 8.41
C TRP A 414 -18.61 -6.54 8.58
N ALA A 415 -19.39 -7.04 7.62
CA ALA A 415 -19.74 -8.44 7.58
C ALA A 415 -18.46 -9.28 7.45
N ILE A 416 -18.33 -10.29 8.30
CA ILE A 416 -17.31 -11.32 8.20
C ILE A 416 -17.81 -12.33 7.18
N PRO A 417 -17.18 -12.41 5.99
CA PRO A 417 -17.64 -13.30 4.96
C PRO A 417 -17.32 -14.75 5.30
N ALA A 418 -18.15 -15.67 4.79
CA ALA A 418 -17.80 -17.08 4.79
C ALA A 418 -16.48 -17.28 4.03
N ARG A 419 -15.61 -18.19 4.50
CA ARG A 419 -14.23 -18.36 4.00
C ARG A 419 -14.09 -18.52 2.48
N GLN A 420 -15.16 -18.93 1.80
CA GLN A 420 -15.18 -19.18 0.35
C GLN A 420 -15.50 -17.95 -0.50
N LEU A 421 -16.00 -16.85 0.09
CA LEU A 421 -16.48 -15.66 -0.63
C LEU A 421 -15.44 -14.52 -0.72
N GLY A 422 -14.18 -14.78 -0.35
CA GLY A 422 -13.15 -13.74 -0.33
C GLY A 422 -13.34 -12.70 0.77
N ALA A 423 -12.82 -11.48 0.56
CA ALA A 423 -12.88 -10.39 1.53
C ALA A 423 -13.74 -9.22 1.02
N ASN A 424 -14.59 -8.69 1.89
CA ASN A 424 -15.32 -7.44 1.64
C ASN A 424 -14.32 -6.31 1.38
N PRO A 425 -14.52 -5.47 0.34
CA PRO A 425 -13.76 -4.25 0.16
C PRO A 425 -13.79 -3.38 1.42
N PRO A 426 -12.70 -2.64 1.71
CA PRO A 426 -12.62 -1.82 2.91
C PRO A 426 -13.73 -0.77 2.91
N GLY A 427 -14.35 -0.60 4.08
CA GLY A 427 -15.31 0.48 4.33
C GLY A 427 -14.61 1.72 4.90
N PRO A 428 -15.37 2.79 5.16
CA PRO A 428 -14.86 4.01 5.78
C PRO A 428 -14.12 3.72 7.10
N PRO A 429 -13.05 4.47 7.42
CA PRO A 429 -12.31 4.24 8.66
C PRO A 429 -13.15 4.65 9.87
N ALA A 430 -13.24 3.75 10.85
CA ALA A 430 -13.79 4.00 12.17
C ALA A 430 -12.91 3.27 13.21
N ALA A 431 -12.76 3.85 14.41
CA ALA A 431 -11.96 3.29 15.51
C ALA A 431 -12.50 3.80 16.85
N PRO A 432 -12.35 3.05 17.96
CA PRO A 432 -11.67 1.74 18.09
C PRO A 432 -12.55 0.55 17.68
N LEU A 433 -11.98 -0.66 17.58
CA LEU A 433 -12.77 -1.91 17.49
C LEU A 433 -13.42 -2.19 18.86
N PHE A 434 -14.64 -2.70 18.88
CA PHE A 434 -15.28 -3.15 20.11
C PHE A 434 -16.11 -4.42 19.87
N LYS A 435 -16.61 -5.02 20.95
CA LYS A 435 -17.56 -6.14 20.91
C LYS A 435 -18.92 -5.65 21.38
N THR A 436 -19.98 -6.06 20.70
CA THR A 436 -21.33 -5.59 20.97
C THR A 436 -21.95 -6.26 22.20
N GLY A 437 -21.40 -7.41 22.61
CA GLY A 437 -21.93 -8.22 23.71
C GLY A 437 -22.97 -9.24 23.24
N ASP A 438 -23.32 -9.23 21.96
CA ASP A 438 -24.15 -10.25 21.31
C ASP A 438 -23.23 -11.20 20.51
N PRO A 439 -23.06 -12.47 20.93
CA PRO A 439 -22.19 -13.41 20.25
C PRO A 439 -22.56 -13.65 18.79
N ALA A 440 -23.85 -13.74 18.45
CA ALA A 440 -24.29 -14.00 17.08
C ALA A 440 -23.94 -12.81 16.17
N PHE A 441 -24.12 -11.60 16.68
CA PHE A 441 -23.72 -10.39 15.97
C PHE A 441 -22.20 -10.27 15.83
N ASP A 442 -21.46 -10.54 16.90
CA ASP A 442 -19.99 -10.40 16.98
C ASP A 442 -19.23 -11.49 16.19
N GLU A 443 -19.88 -12.62 15.91
CA GLU A 443 -19.41 -13.66 14.97
C GLU A 443 -19.65 -13.25 13.52
N ARG A 444 -20.73 -12.51 13.25
CA ARG A 444 -21.12 -12.10 11.90
C ARG A 444 -20.51 -10.78 11.47
N PHE A 445 -20.28 -9.85 12.38
CA PHE A 445 -19.78 -8.51 12.08
C PHE A 445 -18.55 -8.15 12.91
N ARG A 446 -17.62 -7.42 12.30
CA ARG A 446 -16.63 -6.61 13.02
C ARG A 446 -17.17 -5.20 13.16
N THR A 447 -17.20 -4.68 14.38
CA THR A 447 -17.70 -3.34 14.67
C THR A 447 -16.55 -2.42 15.08
N ARG A 448 -16.54 -1.20 14.54
CA ARG A 448 -15.58 -0.15 14.94
C ARG A 448 -16.27 1.20 15.10
N GLY A 449 -15.71 2.04 15.97
CA GLY A 449 -16.21 3.39 16.25
C GLY A 449 -16.89 3.46 17.61
N SER A 450 -17.99 4.21 17.67
CA SER A 450 -18.72 4.50 18.90
C SER A 450 -19.69 3.36 19.26
N SER A 451 -19.46 2.71 20.40
CA SER A 451 -20.41 1.74 20.98
C SER A 451 -21.75 2.39 21.36
N VAL A 452 -21.73 3.67 21.78
CA VAL A 452 -22.94 4.45 22.09
C VAL A 452 -23.78 4.64 20.83
N ALA A 453 -23.15 4.97 19.70
CA ALA A 453 -23.85 5.07 18.42
C ALA A 453 -24.44 3.71 18.01
N PHE A 454 -23.71 2.62 18.23
CA PHE A 454 -24.21 1.27 17.97
C PHE A 454 -25.47 0.95 18.77
N THR A 455 -25.46 1.15 20.09
CA THR A 455 -26.63 0.88 20.95
C THR A 455 -27.84 1.76 20.60
N ARG A 456 -27.60 3.00 20.14
CA ARG A 456 -28.68 3.87 19.65
C ARG A 456 -29.33 3.35 18.38
N LEU A 457 -28.53 2.79 17.47
CA LEU A 457 -28.98 2.34 16.15
C LEU A 457 -29.58 0.93 16.17
N PHE A 458 -29.06 0.04 17.02
CA PHE A 458 -29.38 -1.38 17.02
C PHE A 458 -29.94 -1.83 18.37
N ASP A 459 -31.24 -2.14 18.40
CA ASP A 459 -31.81 -2.98 19.45
C ASP A 459 -31.66 -4.46 19.11
N ASP A 460 -32.14 -5.34 19.99
CA ASP A 460 -31.97 -6.78 19.85
C ASP A 460 -32.72 -7.34 18.62
N GLU A 461 -33.84 -6.73 18.23
CA GLU A 461 -34.57 -7.12 17.02
C GLU A 461 -33.78 -6.76 15.75
N LEU A 462 -33.28 -5.52 15.66
CA LEU A 462 -32.49 -5.06 14.52
C LEU A 462 -31.15 -5.79 14.42
N LYS A 463 -30.52 -6.17 15.54
CA LYS A 463 -29.31 -7.02 15.52
C LYS A 463 -29.61 -8.36 14.87
N ASN A 464 -30.68 -9.05 15.30
CA ASN A 464 -31.06 -10.34 14.77
C ASN A 464 -31.39 -10.28 13.27
N ARG A 465 -32.09 -9.24 12.83
CA ARG A 465 -32.37 -9.01 11.41
C ARG A 465 -31.12 -8.64 10.62
N ALA A 466 -30.23 -7.84 11.16
CA ALA A 466 -28.97 -7.48 10.50
C ALA A 466 -28.07 -8.70 10.27
N VAL A 467 -27.99 -9.62 11.23
CA VAL A 467 -27.21 -10.87 11.11
C VAL A 467 -27.67 -11.73 9.93
N THR A 468 -28.97 -11.76 9.66
CA THR A 468 -29.56 -12.58 8.59
C THR A 468 -29.68 -11.85 7.25
N THR A 469 -29.76 -10.52 7.26
CA THR A 469 -30.14 -9.72 6.10
C THR A 469 -28.99 -8.91 5.50
N LEU A 470 -27.97 -8.54 6.28
CA LEU A 470 -26.91 -7.66 5.79
C LEU A 470 -25.61 -8.42 5.49
N ASP A 471 -24.97 -7.98 4.40
CA ASP A 471 -23.62 -8.35 3.97
C ASP A 471 -22.80 -7.07 3.69
N GLY A 472 -21.53 -7.20 3.25
CA GLY A 472 -20.73 -6.03 2.91
C GLY A 472 -20.37 -5.18 4.14
N TRP A 473 -20.56 -3.86 4.05
CA TRP A 473 -20.34 -2.94 5.16
C TRP A 473 -21.45 -1.90 5.31
N LEU A 474 -21.65 -1.45 6.55
CA LEU A 474 -22.54 -0.36 6.91
C LEU A 474 -21.75 0.70 7.67
N ALA A 475 -21.83 1.96 7.27
CA ALA A 475 -21.17 3.08 7.92
C ALA A 475 -22.18 4.17 8.28
N TYR A 476 -21.99 4.77 9.45
CA TYR A 476 -22.85 5.81 9.98
C TYR A 476 -22.05 7.07 10.32
N TRP A 477 -22.54 8.21 9.85
CA TRP A 477 -22.08 9.54 10.22
C TRP A 477 -23.17 10.24 11.01
N GLU A 478 -22.79 10.67 12.22
CA GLU A 478 -23.73 11.10 13.23
C GLU A 478 -24.66 12.23 12.74
N ASN A 479 -25.97 11.96 12.76
CA ASN A 479 -27.04 12.85 12.31
C ASN A 479 -26.93 13.34 10.85
N GLU A 480 -26.06 12.76 10.03
CA GLU A 480 -25.86 13.20 8.64
C GLU A 480 -26.27 12.13 7.62
N SER A 481 -25.78 10.90 7.78
CA SER A 481 -25.96 9.86 6.76
C SER A 481 -25.72 8.45 7.28
N LEU A 482 -26.44 7.50 6.71
CA LEU A 482 -26.17 6.07 6.79
C LEU A 482 -25.84 5.56 5.39
N ARG A 483 -24.72 4.85 5.24
CA ARG A 483 -24.31 4.27 3.96
C ARG A 483 -24.07 2.78 4.08
N TYR A 484 -24.70 2.01 3.21
CA TYR A 484 -24.54 0.59 3.09
C TYR A 484 -23.94 0.27 1.73
N ARG A 485 -22.92 -0.58 1.68
CA ARG A 485 -22.36 -1.05 0.42
C ARG A 485 -22.03 -2.52 0.46
N VAL A 486 -22.43 -3.21 -0.59
CA VAL A 486 -22.25 -4.65 -0.75
C VAL A 486 -21.75 -4.97 -2.16
N TYR A 487 -20.94 -6.01 -2.25
CA TYR A 487 -20.29 -6.46 -3.47
C TYR A 487 -20.67 -7.92 -3.71
N PRO A 488 -21.75 -8.20 -4.45
CA PRO A 488 -22.21 -9.57 -4.69
C PRO A 488 -21.09 -10.45 -5.26
N GLY A 489 -20.96 -11.68 -4.74
CA GLY A 489 -19.86 -12.59 -5.06
C GLY A 489 -18.55 -12.28 -4.31
N ARG A 490 -18.42 -11.10 -3.69
CA ARG A 490 -17.20 -10.68 -2.97
C ARG A 490 -17.51 -10.25 -1.54
N GLY A 491 -17.37 -11.21 -0.64
CA GLY A 491 -17.68 -11.06 0.76
C GLY A 491 -19.18 -11.02 1.07
N ALA A 492 -20.00 -11.21 0.04
CA ALA A 492 -21.42 -11.44 0.06
C ALA A 492 -21.77 -12.58 -0.92
N PRO A 493 -22.82 -13.38 -0.67
CA PRO A 493 -23.31 -14.35 -1.64
C PRO A 493 -23.62 -13.71 -3.00
N LEU A 494 -23.48 -14.48 -4.09
CA LEU A 494 -23.74 -14.00 -5.45
C LEU A 494 -25.16 -13.44 -5.63
N ASP A 495 -26.14 -14.12 -5.03
CA ASP A 495 -27.55 -13.75 -5.10
C ASP A 495 -28.03 -12.88 -3.92
N HIS A 496 -27.10 -12.09 -3.36
CA HIS A 496 -27.39 -11.16 -2.27
C HIS A 496 -26.87 -9.75 -2.54
N PRO A 497 -27.72 -8.70 -2.41
CA PRO A 497 -29.18 -8.76 -2.22
C PRO A 497 -29.94 -8.89 -3.55
N LEU A 498 -29.23 -8.94 -4.67
CA LEU A 498 -29.77 -9.01 -6.03
C LEU A 498 -29.75 -10.47 -6.52
N PRO A 499 -30.77 -10.97 -7.22
CA PRO A 499 -30.81 -12.35 -7.72
C PRO A 499 -30.01 -12.50 -9.02
N LEU A 500 -28.69 -12.28 -8.97
CA LEU A 500 -27.82 -12.17 -10.15
C LEU A 500 -27.78 -13.44 -11.01
N SER A 501 -27.81 -14.62 -10.39
CA SER A 501 -27.84 -15.91 -11.08
C SER A 501 -29.08 -16.04 -11.97
N ASP A 502 -30.25 -15.69 -11.44
CA ASP A 502 -31.53 -15.75 -12.17
C ASP A 502 -31.59 -14.70 -13.28
N LEU A 503 -31.09 -13.48 -12.99
CA LEU A 503 -31.03 -12.41 -13.98
C LEU A 503 -30.13 -12.77 -15.17
N ALA A 504 -29.02 -13.46 -14.93
CA ALA A 504 -28.11 -13.87 -16.00
C ALA A 504 -28.71 -14.94 -16.94
N ILE A 505 -29.54 -15.84 -16.42
CA ILE A 505 -30.24 -16.85 -17.24
C ILE A 505 -31.57 -16.33 -17.81
N GLY A 506 -31.83 -15.02 -17.72
CA GLY A 506 -33.02 -14.38 -18.28
C GLY A 506 -34.31 -14.64 -17.50
N ARG A 507 -34.22 -15.21 -16.29
CA ARG A 507 -35.37 -15.36 -15.39
C ARG A 507 -35.60 -14.05 -14.65
N SER A 508 -36.40 -13.18 -15.25
CA SER A 508 -36.82 -11.90 -14.62
C SER A 508 -37.84 -12.07 -13.50
N ALA A 509 -38.04 -13.28 -12.97
CA ALA A 509 -39.09 -13.60 -12.01
C ALA A 509 -38.79 -13.01 -10.61
N MET A 510 -39.23 -11.77 -10.41
CA MET A 510 -39.89 -11.22 -9.21
C MET A 510 -39.25 -11.39 -7.82
N GLN A 511 -38.01 -11.84 -7.66
CA GLN A 511 -37.36 -11.84 -6.34
C GLN A 511 -36.70 -10.48 -6.04
N VAL A 512 -37.51 -9.43 -5.99
CA VAL A 512 -37.09 -8.12 -5.47
C VAL A 512 -37.21 -8.04 -3.94
N ASP A 513 -37.88 -9.01 -3.32
CA ASP A 513 -38.14 -9.07 -1.88
C ASP A 513 -36.88 -8.96 -1.03
N ARG A 514 -35.77 -9.57 -1.45
CA ARG A 514 -34.49 -9.46 -0.73
C ARG A 514 -33.93 -8.04 -0.74
N LEU A 515 -33.95 -7.39 -1.91
CA LEU A 515 -33.53 -5.99 -2.04
C LEU A 515 -34.42 -5.11 -1.16
N VAL A 516 -35.73 -5.28 -1.27
CA VAL A 516 -36.73 -4.54 -0.49
C VAL A 516 -36.52 -4.74 1.01
N ALA A 517 -36.29 -5.97 1.48
CA ALA A 517 -36.03 -6.27 2.88
C ALA A 517 -34.74 -5.61 3.41
N VAL A 518 -33.67 -5.58 2.58
CA VAL A 518 -32.44 -4.85 2.91
C VAL A 518 -32.73 -3.36 3.04
N ILE A 519 -33.41 -2.74 2.07
CA ILE A 519 -33.71 -1.30 2.12
C ILE A 519 -34.60 -0.97 3.31
N GLN A 520 -35.61 -1.78 3.59
CA GLN A 520 -36.49 -1.61 4.74
C GLN A 520 -35.69 -1.61 6.05
N LEU A 521 -34.81 -2.60 6.23
CA LEU A 521 -33.96 -2.67 7.43
C LEU A 521 -33.04 -1.45 7.54
N LEU A 522 -32.45 -0.98 6.43
CA LEU A 522 -31.60 0.21 6.43
C LEU A 522 -32.38 1.48 6.79
N VAL A 523 -33.61 1.63 6.29
CA VAL A 523 -34.49 2.76 6.63
C VAL A 523 -34.86 2.73 8.12
N GLU A 524 -35.18 1.57 8.68
CA GLU A 524 -35.47 1.42 10.11
C GLU A 524 -34.28 1.76 11.00
N ILE A 525 -33.07 1.34 10.61
CA ILE A 525 -31.82 1.73 11.30
C ILE A 525 -31.62 3.24 11.18
N ALA A 526 -31.79 3.81 9.99
CA ALA A 526 -31.61 5.24 9.73
C ALA A 526 -32.63 6.11 10.50
N ALA A 527 -33.86 5.65 10.70
CA ALA A 527 -34.89 6.36 11.46
C ALA A 527 -34.50 6.60 12.93
N ARG A 528 -33.64 5.74 13.49
CA ARG A 528 -33.06 5.93 14.84
C ARG A 528 -31.83 6.85 14.84
N ALA A 529 -31.22 6.98 13.67
CA ALA A 529 -30.00 7.73 13.40
C ALA A 529 -30.28 9.21 13.16
N VAL A 530 -31.29 9.50 12.34
CA VAL A 530 -31.65 10.82 11.84
C VAL A 530 -32.92 11.27 12.55
N GLN A 531 -32.79 12.00 13.66
CA GLN A 531 -33.93 12.77 14.17
C GLN A 531 -34.21 13.88 13.16
N ALA A 532 -35.45 13.94 12.65
CA ALA A 532 -35.87 15.05 11.80
C ALA A 532 -35.59 16.37 12.52
N PRO A 533 -35.08 17.41 11.82
CA PRO A 533 -34.91 18.71 12.44
C PRO A 533 -36.27 19.18 12.94
N VAL A 534 -36.35 19.50 14.24
CA VAL A 534 -37.52 20.18 14.81
C VAL A 534 -37.64 21.51 14.08
N VAL A 535 -38.59 21.60 13.15
CA VAL A 535 -39.00 22.88 12.57
C VAL A 535 -39.56 23.69 13.73
N THR A 536 -38.73 24.58 14.27
CA THR A 536 -39.18 25.61 15.19
C THR A 536 -39.97 26.57 14.33
N GLU A 537 -41.29 26.53 14.43
CA GLU A 537 -42.15 27.56 13.84
C GLU A 537 -41.62 28.94 14.29
N PRO A 538 -41.55 29.93 13.38
CA PRO A 538 -41.16 31.26 13.77
C PRO A 538 -42.19 31.78 14.76
N SER A 539 -41.72 32.06 15.98
CA SER A 539 -42.45 32.78 17.01
C SER A 539 -43.03 34.07 16.42
N GLU A 540 -44.31 34.05 16.05
CA GLU A 540 -45.13 35.24 16.04
C GLU A 540 -45.11 35.83 17.46
N LEU A 541 -45.05 37.16 17.53
CA LEU A 541 -45.09 38.03 18.73
C LEU A 541 -43.71 38.55 19.20
N GLU A 542 -43.35 39.72 18.66
CA GLU A 542 -43.24 40.93 19.49
C GLU A 542 -43.44 42.17 18.60
N VAL A 543 -44.71 42.59 18.48
CA VAL A 543 -45.07 43.98 18.25
C VAL A 543 -45.70 44.47 19.54
N SER A 544 -44.92 45.18 20.35
CA SER A 544 -45.36 46.29 21.20
C SER A 544 -44.14 47.02 21.75
#